data_AF-A0A6B3L710-F1
#
_entry.id   AF-A0A6B3L710-F1
#
_cell.length_a   1.000
_cell.length_b   1.000
_cell.length_c   1.000
_cell.angle_alpha   90.00
_cell.angle_beta   90.00
_cell.angle_gamma   90.00
#
_symmetry.space_group_name_H-M   'P 1'
#
loop_
_entity.id
_entity.type
_entity.pdbx_description
1 polymer ?
#
loop_
_entity_poly.entity_id
_entity_poly.type
_entity_poly.pdbx_seq_one_letter_code
_entity_poly.pdbx_strand_id
1 'polypeptide(L)'
;MSTPNPTAPSSTTDGHLPLGSSRSEKNTSSLPKDPVFTEETSKGTVKSSQKAAVDENFGEQLHEAQEQLLELRHKQKELERHQSELEELRVRQEKFTKGRVEITEKINRCMTRLDRETYQARKRLEQLEHAKKSFNRHLDLIEGLTPEKWSRSQLRDELLKATSALEDAEQDHDEVIARLALGKPEDKSATGTASSSPLANGSFEAWLKAGFAFTLPLIVAALVYVVITTLLPGA
;
A
#
# COMPACT_ATOMS: atom_id res chain seq x y z
N MET A 1 9.20 41.84 -28.67
CA MET A 1 10.52 41.18 -28.66
C MET A 1 10.32 39.88 -27.88
N SER A 2 9.86 38.78 -28.50
CA SER A 2 10.63 37.85 -29.37
C SER A 2 11.83 37.31 -28.59
N THR A 3 11.91 36.04 -28.20
CA THR A 3 11.71 34.82 -29.03
C THR A 3 11.18 33.60 -28.25
N PRO A 4 10.41 32.71 -28.90
CA PRO A 4 10.08 31.36 -28.42
C PRO A 4 11.06 30.30 -28.95
N ASN A 5 11.21 29.16 -28.27
CA ASN A 5 11.61 27.92 -28.95
C ASN A 5 10.99 26.68 -28.26
N PRO A 6 10.07 25.98 -28.94
CA PRO A 6 9.63 24.63 -28.61
C PRO A 6 10.37 23.60 -29.47
N THR A 7 10.83 22.49 -28.89
CA THR A 7 11.25 21.33 -29.68
C THR A 7 10.67 20.07 -29.07
N ALA A 8 9.74 19.49 -29.85
CA ALA A 8 9.06 18.23 -29.64
C ALA A 8 9.97 17.04 -30.07
N PRO A 9 9.52 15.79 -29.94
CA PRO A 9 10.33 14.60 -29.69
C PRO A 9 10.98 14.00 -30.94
N SER A 10 12.18 13.42 -30.77
CA SER A 10 12.83 12.58 -31.76
C SER A 10 12.23 11.17 -31.79
N SER A 11 11.84 10.80 -33.00
CA SER A 11 11.38 9.51 -33.50
C SER A 11 12.39 8.37 -33.40
N THR A 12 11.85 7.15 -33.25
CA THR A 12 12.18 5.96 -34.07
C THR A 12 13.64 5.52 -34.14
N THR A 13 13.94 4.39 -33.50
CA THR A 13 14.60 3.28 -34.22
C THR A 13 14.23 1.95 -33.57
N ASP A 14 13.77 1.06 -34.43
CA ASP A 14 13.33 -0.31 -34.17
C ASP A 14 14.38 -1.17 -33.47
N GLY A 15 13.91 -1.99 -32.53
CA GLY A 15 14.65 -3.09 -31.93
C GLY A 15 13.81 -4.36 -31.92
N HIS A 16 13.18 -4.67 -33.05
CA HIS A 16 12.54 -5.96 -33.28
C HIS A 16 13.62 -7.01 -33.52
N LEU A 17 13.79 -7.95 -32.60
CA LEU A 17 14.48 -9.20 -32.87
C LEU A 17 13.45 -10.33 -32.94
N PRO A 18 13.12 -10.83 -34.15
CA PRO A 18 12.56 -12.15 -34.34
C PRO A 18 13.53 -12.98 -35.20
N LEU A 19 14.29 -13.87 -34.59
CA LEU A 19 14.97 -14.96 -35.28
C LEU A 19 14.91 -16.12 -34.29
N GLY A 20 14.43 -17.30 -34.62
CA GLY A 20 14.29 -17.95 -35.90
C GLY A 20 14.48 -19.43 -35.59
N SER A 21 13.48 -20.22 -35.92
CA SER A 21 13.45 -21.67 -35.80
C SER A 21 14.60 -22.32 -36.59
N SER A 22 15.26 -23.33 -36.02
CA SER A 22 15.88 -24.49 -36.70
C SER A 22 16.77 -25.23 -35.70
N ARG A 23 16.49 -26.49 -35.36
CA ARG A 23 16.88 -27.72 -36.10
C ARG A 23 17.96 -28.40 -35.24
N SER A 24 17.55 -29.41 -34.48
CA SER A 24 17.77 -30.83 -34.81
C SER A 24 19.23 -31.15 -35.05
N GLU A 25 19.86 -31.75 -34.04
CA GLU A 25 20.96 -32.72 -34.13
C GLU A 25 21.19 -33.22 -32.70
N LYS A 26 20.46 -34.26 -32.24
CA LYS A 26 20.96 -35.65 -32.24
C LYS A 26 22.47 -35.74 -32.43
N ASN A 27 23.21 -35.34 -31.41
CA ASN A 27 24.61 -35.73 -31.28
C ASN A 27 24.68 -37.03 -30.46
N THR A 28 24.31 -38.12 -31.12
CA THR A 28 24.79 -39.46 -30.79
C THR A 28 26.04 -39.68 -31.64
N SER A 29 27.21 -39.45 -31.07
CA SER A 29 28.51 -39.81 -31.64
C SER A 29 29.26 -40.55 -30.53
N SER A 30 29.27 -41.88 -30.51
CA SER A 30 30.04 -42.79 -31.37
C SER A 30 31.55 -42.66 -31.13
N LEU A 31 32.11 -43.61 -30.35
CA LEU A 31 33.42 -44.27 -30.49
C LEU A 31 33.79 -44.94 -29.14
N PRO A 32 34.57 -46.04 -29.09
CA PRO A 32 34.77 -47.13 -30.06
C PRO A 32 34.58 -48.54 -29.46
N LYS A 33 34.19 -49.46 -30.35
CA LYS A 33 34.65 -50.85 -30.54
C LYS A 33 35.12 -51.65 -29.31
N ASP A 34 34.36 -52.72 -29.07
CA ASP A 34 34.75 -53.92 -28.36
C ASP A 34 36.19 -54.37 -28.71
N PRO A 35 37.02 -54.75 -27.73
CA PRO A 35 38.14 -55.63 -28.02
C PRO A 35 37.59 -57.04 -28.30
N VAL A 36 37.68 -57.41 -29.58
CA VAL A 36 37.62 -58.79 -30.06
C VAL A 36 38.58 -59.64 -29.24
N PHE A 37 38.04 -60.54 -28.43
CA PHE A 37 38.81 -61.60 -27.78
C PHE A 37 39.00 -62.73 -28.80
N THR A 38 40.18 -62.77 -29.42
CA THR A 38 40.66 -63.92 -30.19
C THR A 38 41.03 -65.04 -29.21
N GLU A 39 40.27 -66.12 -29.23
CA GLU A 39 40.75 -67.41 -28.73
C GLU A 39 41.89 -67.90 -29.63
N GLU A 40 43.12 -67.89 -29.12
CA GLU A 40 44.12 -68.87 -29.53
C GLU A 40 44.63 -69.64 -28.32
N THR A 41 44.54 -70.95 -28.45
CA THR A 41 44.94 -71.94 -27.46
C THR A 41 46.44 -72.18 -27.62
N SER A 42 47.24 -71.89 -26.60
CA SER A 42 48.57 -72.51 -26.48
C SER A 42 48.97 -72.70 -25.02
N LYS A 43 49.15 -73.97 -24.64
CA LYS A 43 49.57 -74.44 -23.31
C LYS A 43 51.08 -74.25 -23.14
N GLY A 44 51.51 -73.78 -21.95
CA GLY A 44 52.80 -74.17 -21.39
C GLY A 44 53.54 -73.09 -20.60
N THR A 45 53.31 -73.05 -19.29
CA THR A 45 54.34 -72.75 -18.26
C THR A 45 54.86 -71.30 -18.14
N VAL A 46 53.98 -70.34 -17.79
CA VAL A 46 54.31 -69.15 -16.96
C VAL A 46 53.06 -68.71 -16.16
N LYS A 47 52.49 -69.57 -15.31
CA LYS A 47 51.13 -69.34 -14.75
C LYS A 47 51.07 -68.68 -13.35
N SER A 48 52.20 -68.47 -12.67
CA SER A 48 52.22 -67.84 -11.34
C SER A 48 52.53 -66.34 -11.37
N SER A 49 53.40 -65.88 -12.28
CA SER A 49 53.82 -64.48 -12.30
C SER A 49 52.83 -63.54 -13.00
N GLN A 50 52.04 -64.06 -13.96
CA GLN A 50 51.08 -63.28 -14.73
C GLN A 50 49.76 -63.04 -13.99
N LYS A 51 49.34 -63.96 -13.11
CA LYS A 51 48.13 -63.78 -12.28
C LYS A 51 48.35 -62.72 -11.19
N ALA A 52 49.53 -62.70 -10.58
CA ALA A 52 49.90 -61.70 -9.58
C ALA A 52 49.97 -60.29 -10.19
N ALA A 53 50.65 -60.15 -11.35
CA ALA A 53 50.70 -58.87 -12.06
C ALA A 53 49.30 -58.38 -12.48
N VAL A 54 48.42 -59.26 -12.93
CA VAL A 54 47.05 -58.89 -13.33
C VAL A 54 46.21 -58.45 -12.12
N ASP A 55 46.29 -59.14 -10.99
CA ASP A 55 45.56 -58.78 -9.75
C ASP A 55 46.06 -57.45 -9.15
N GLU A 56 47.37 -57.21 -9.20
CA GLU A 56 47.97 -55.92 -8.81
C GLU A 56 47.52 -54.77 -9.71
N ASN A 57 47.50 -54.95 -11.04
CA ASN A 57 46.99 -53.94 -11.98
C ASN A 57 45.48 -53.67 -11.81
N PHE A 58 44.68 -54.69 -11.49
CA PHE A 58 43.26 -54.51 -11.18
C PHE A 58 43.04 -53.79 -9.86
N GLY A 59 43.85 -54.08 -8.84
CA GLY A 59 43.84 -53.35 -7.58
C GLY A 59 44.21 -51.88 -7.77
N GLU A 60 45.21 -51.58 -8.61
CA GLU A 60 45.62 -50.22 -8.97
C GLU A 60 44.52 -49.47 -9.74
N GLN A 61 43.89 -50.09 -10.74
CA GLN A 61 42.75 -49.50 -11.46
C GLN A 61 41.52 -49.28 -10.56
N LEU A 62 41.25 -50.20 -9.64
CA LEU A 62 40.17 -50.05 -8.66
C LEU A 62 40.47 -48.91 -7.68
N HIS A 63 41.73 -48.79 -7.27
CA HIS A 63 42.19 -47.70 -6.40
C HIS A 63 42.10 -46.35 -7.11
N GLU A 64 42.57 -46.27 -8.37
CA GLU A 64 42.47 -45.08 -9.21
C GLU A 64 41.00 -44.69 -9.46
N ALA A 65 40.13 -45.66 -9.78
CA ALA A 65 38.70 -45.42 -9.92
C ALA A 65 38.05 -44.94 -8.60
N GLN A 66 38.49 -45.47 -7.45
CA GLN A 66 38.03 -45.03 -6.14
C GLN A 66 38.48 -43.59 -5.83
N GLU A 67 39.72 -43.24 -6.18
CA GLU A 67 40.26 -41.89 -6.03
C GLU A 67 39.51 -40.89 -6.93
N GLN A 68 39.26 -41.25 -8.19
CA GLN A 68 38.46 -40.44 -9.12
C GLN A 68 37.02 -40.24 -8.62
N LEU A 69 36.41 -41.26 -8.01
CA LEU A 69 35.08 -41.12 -7.38
C LEU A 69 35.10 -40.18 -6.18
N LEU A 70 36.16 -40.20 -5.37
CA LEU A 70 36.34 -39.27 -4.25
C LEU A 70 36.54 -37.83 -4.74
N GLU A 71 37.33 -37.63 -5.79
CA GLU A 71 37.54 -36.32 -6.40
C GLU A 71 36.23 -35.76 -6.99
N LEU A 72 35.46 -36.59 -7.71
CA LEU A 72 34.15 -36.20 -8.23
C LEU A 72 33.17 -35.85 -7.12
N ARG A 73 33.14 -36.63 -6.02
CA ARG A 73 32.33 -36.31 -4.83
C ARG A 73 32.73 -34.98 -4.19
N HIS A 74 34.03 -34.70 -4.12
CA HIS A 74 34.52 -33.42 -3.61
C HIS A 74 34.07 -32.25 -4.49
N LYS A 75 34.24 -32.37 -5.81
CA LYS A 75 33.79 -31.38 -6.79
C LYS A 75 32.28 -31.17 -6.73
N GLN A 76 31.49 -32.25 -6.58
CA GLN A 76 30.04 -32.15 -6.39
C GLN A 76 29.69 -31.35 -5.13
N LYS A 77 30.35 -31.63 -4.00
CA LYS A 77 30.11 -30.94 -2.73
C LYS A 77 30.47 -29.45 -2.79
N GLU A 78 31.55 -29.10 -3.50
CA GLU A 78 31.92 -27.70 -3.75
C GLU A 78 30.89 -27.01 -4.63
N LEU A 79 30.41 -27.68 -5.69
CA LEU A 79 29.35 -27.15 -6.55
C LEU A 79 28.04 -26.91 -5.79
N GLU A 80 27.64 -27.86 -4.95
CA GLU A 80 26.44 -27.72 -4.10
C GLU A 80 26.57 -26.54 -3.12
N ARG A 81 27.77 -26.32 -2.57
CA ARG A 81 28.03 -25.16 -1.72
C ARG A 81 27.91 -23.85 -2.48
N HIS A 82 28.55 -23.74 -3.64
CA HIS A 82 28.45 -22.55 -4.48
C HIS A 82 27.01 -22.30 -4.95
N GLN A 83 26.27 -23.36 -5.28
CA GLN A 83 24.86 -23.26 -5.63
C GLN A 83 24.04 -22.72 -4.46
N SER A 84 24.27 -23.22 -3.24
CA SER A 84 23.57 -22.74 -2.04
C SER A 84 23.87 -21.27 -1.77
N GLU A 85 25.13 -20.84 -1.91
CA GLU A 85 25.53 -19.43 -1.69
C GLU A 85 24.89 -18.50 -2.73
N LEU A 86 24.85 -18.90 -4.00
CA LEU A 86 24.19 -18.14 -5.06
C LEU A 86 22.68 -18.05 -4.87
N GLU A 87 22.04 -19.15 -4.43
CA GLU A 87 20.60 -19.14 -4.17
C GLU A 87 20.24 -18.25 -2.98
N GLU A 88 21.04 -18.26 -1.90
CA GLU A 88 20.82 -17.35 -0.76
C GLU A 88 20.91 -15.88 -1.19
N LEU A 89 21.92 -15.54 -1.99
CA LEU A 89 22.07 -14.19 -2.53
C LEU A 89 20.91 -13.81 -3.45
N ARG A 90 20.47 -14.73 -4.31
CA ARG A 90 19.31 -14.54 -5.19
C ARG A 90 18.06 -14.25 -4.38
N VAL A 91 17.76 -15.06 -3.37
CA VAL A 91 16.59 -14.86 -2.49
C VAL A 91 16.67 -13.52 -1.77
N ARG A 92 17.86 -13.12 -1.29
CA ARG A 92 18.06 -11.81 -0.64
C ARG A 92 17.83 -10.66 -1.61
N GLN A 93 18.33 -10.77 -2.84
CA GLN A 93 18.13 -9.77 -3.89
C GLN A 93 16.65 -9.66 -4.30
N GLU A 94 15.95 -10.78 -4.42
CA GLU A 94 14.52 -10.79 -4.75
C GLU A 94 13.70 -10.13 -3.64
N LYS A 95 13.94 -10.51 -2.37
CA LYS A 95 13.29 -9.88 -1.20
C LYS A 95 13.53 -8.38 -1.16
N PHE A 96 14.76 -7.94 -1.40
CA PHE A 96 15.09 -6.52 -1.43
C PHE A 96 14.39 -5.80 -2.58
N THR A 97 14.40 -6.37 -3.78
CA THR A 97 13.76 -5.76 -4.96
C THR A 97 12.25 -5.64 -4.76
N LYS A 98 11.61 -6.70 -4.25
CA LYS A 98 10.19 -6.69 -3.89
C LYS A 98 9.88 -5.65 -2.82
N GLY A 99 10.65 -5.63 -1.72
CA GLY A 99 10.47 -4.67 -0.63
C GLY A 99 10.67 -3.23 -1.10
N ARG A 100 11.63 -2.97 -2.00
CA ARG A 100 11.83 -1.65 -2.60
C ARG A 100 10.62 -1.19 -3.40
N VAL A 101 10.08 -2.05 -4.28
CA VAL A 101 8.88 -1.72 -5.06
C VAL A 101 7.71 -1.43 -4.13
N GLU A 102 7.48 -2.29 -3.14
CA GLU A 102 6.38 -2.15 -2.18
C GLU A 102 6.47 -0.85 -1.36
N ILE A 103 7.65 -0.53 -0.81
CA ILE A 103 7.85 0.69 -0.02
C ILE A 103 7.73 1.92 -0.90
N THR A 104 8.29 1.91 -2.10
CA THR A 104 8.19 3.03 -3.05
C THR A 104 6.72 3.29 -3.41
N GLU A 105 5.95 2.24 -3.66
CA GLU A 105 4.52 2.36 -3.96
C GLU A 105 3.73 2.88 -2.74
N LYS A 106 4.03 2.39 -1.52
CA LYS A 106 3.43 2.89 -0.27
C LYS A 106 3.72 4.38 -0.08
N ILE A 107 4.97 4.80 -0.25
CA ILE A 107 5.37 6.21 -0.11
C ILE A 107 4.64 7.05 -1.16
N ASN A 108 4.59 6.63 -2.42
CA ASN A 108 3.87 7.36 -3.47
C ASN A 108 2.38 7.51 -3.14
N ARG A 109 1.71 6.45 -2.66
CA ARG A 109 0.32 6.54 -2.21
C ARG A 109 0.13 7.52 -1.06
N CYS A 110 1.02 7.49 -0.06
CA CYS A 110 1.00 8.42 1.06
C CYS A 110 1.25 9.85 0.61
N MET A 111 2.17 10.07 -0.34
CA MET A 111 2.46 11.39 -0.90
C MET A 111 1.24 11.98 -1.59
N THR A 112 0.58 11.23 -2.48
CA THR A 112 -0.65 11.68 -3.15
C THR A 112 -1.77 11.98 -2.15
N ARG A 113 -1.88 11.18 -1.08
CA ARG A 113 -2.85 11.45 0.00
C ARG A 113 -2.52 12.75 0.73
N LEU A 114 -1.25 12.95 1.08
CA LEU A 114 -0.78 14.15 1.76
C LEU A 114 -0.98 15.40 0.90
N ASP A 115 -0.73 15.32 -0.40
CA ASP A 115 -0.97 16.42 -1.35
C ASP A 115 -2.45 16.77 -1.40
N ARG A 116 -3.33 15.76 -1.42
CA ARG A 116 -4.78 15.97 -1.39
C ARG A 116 -5.23 16.61 -0.07
N GLU A 117 -4.72 16.14 1.07
CA GLU A 117 -5.03 16.71 2.39
C GLU A 117 -4.51 18.15 2.51
N THR A 118 -3.30 18.41 2.01
CA THR A 118 -2.71 19.76 1.94
C THR A 118 -3.55 20.70 1.08
N TYR A 119 -3.99 20.24 -0.09
CA TYR A 119 -4.88 21.02 -0.96
C TYR A 119 -6.22 21.32 -0.28
N GLN A 120 -6.82 20.32 0.38
CA GLN A 120 -8.07 20.53 1.13
C GLN A 120 -7.88 21.51 2.28
N ALA A 121 -6.78 21.43 3.02
CA ALA A 121 -6.47 22.35 4.11
C ALA A 121 -6.29 23.79 3.58
N ARG A 122 -5.57 23.97 2.47
CA ARG A 122 -5.43 25.29 1.81
C ARG A 122 -6.77 25.85 1.34
N LYS A 123 -7.61 25.03 0.70
CA LYS A 123 -8.96 25.44 0.29
C LYS A 123 -9.82 25.88 1.49
N ARG A 124 -9.72 25.17 2.63
CA ARG A 124 -10.40 25.58 3.86
C ARG A 124 -9.88 26.91 4.40
N LEU A 125 -8.56 27.11 4.37
CA LEU A 125 -7.95 28.39 4.75
C LEU A 125 -8.51 29.53 3.89
N GLU A 126 -8.55 29.35 2.57
CA GLU A 126 -9.12 30.36 1.65
C GLU A 126 -10.60 30.66 1.96
N GLN A 127 -11.40 29.64 2.31
CA GLN A 127 -12.78 29.82 2.73
C GLN A 127 -12.90 30.61 4.04
N LEU A 128 -12.05 30.33 5.02
CA LEU A 128 -12.00 31.06 6.28
C LEU A 128 -11.55 32.51 6.07
N GLU A 129 -10.55 32.75 5.20
CA GLU A 129 -10.08 34.09 4.87
C GLU A 129 -11.17 34.91 4.17
N HIS A 130 -11.91 34.29 3.23
CA HIS A 130 -13.06 34.91 2.60
C HIS A 130 -14.14 35.28 3.62
N ALA A 131 -14.48 34.36 4.53
CA ALA A 131 -15.44 34.59 5.60
C ALA A 131 -15.01 35.75 6.51
N LYS A 132 -13.74 35.75 6.95
CA LYS A 132 -13.15 36.83 7.75
C LYS A 132 -13.27 38.18 7.03
N LYS A 133 -13.00 38.23 5.72
CA LYS A 133 -13.12 39.44 4.92
C LYS A 133 -14.58 39.93 4.85
N SER A 134 -15.55 39.03 4.71
CA SER A 134 -16.98 39.39 4.72
C SER A 134 -17.38 40.00 6.07
N PHE A 135 -16.97 39.36 7.17
CA PHE A 135 -17.25 39.88 8.52
C PHE A 135 -16.63 41.24 8.78
N ASN A 136 -15.38 41.45 8.38
CA ASN A 136 -14.78 42.78 8.50
C ASN A 136 -15.55 43.83 7.70
N ARG A 137 -16.02 43.50 6.49
CA ARG A 137 -16.85 44.41 5.69
C ARG A 137 -18.16 44.76 6.41
N HIS A 138 -18.84 43.78 7.00
CA HIS A 138 -20.07 44.01 7.75
C HIS A 138 -19.82 44.84 9.01
N LEU A 139 -18.73 44.58 9.73
CA LEU A 139 -18.31 45.41 10.86
C LEU A 139 -18.02 46.85 10.44
N ASP A 140 -17.29 47.07 9.34
CA ASP A 140 -17.03 48.42 8.82
C ASP A 140 -18.33 49.16 8.47
N LEU A 141 -19.32 48.45 7.91
CA LEU A 141 -20.64 49.01 7.63
C LEU A 141 -21.39 49.39 8.91
N ILE A 142 -21.40 48.50 9.91
CA ILE A 142 -22.05 48.71 11.22
C ILE A 142 -21.38 49.83 12.01
N GLU A 143 -20.05 49.90 12.03
CA GLU A 143 -19.31 50.99 12.68
C GLU A 143 -19.48 52.34 11.94
N GLY A 144 -19.63 52.30 10.61
CA GLY A 144 -19.92 53.48 9.80
C GLY A 144 -21.32 54.07 10.02
N LEU A 145 -22.26 53.30 10.57
CA LEU A 145 -23.60 53.73 10.90
C LEU A 145 -23.57 54.58 12.18
N THR A 146 -23.36 55.90 12.03
CA THR A 146 -23.38 56.85 13.14
C THR A 146 -24.75 57.52 13.30
N PRO A 147 -25.61 57.07 14.24
CA PRO A 147 -26.96 57.61 14.41
C PRO A 147 -26.99 59.08 14.83
N GLU A 148 -25.92 59.60 15.44
CA GLU A 148 -25.82 61.01 15.86
C GLU A 148 -25.76 62.01 14.70
N LYS A 149 -25.38 61.55 13.49
CA LYS A 149 -25.24 62.43 12.31
C LYS A 149 -26.48 62.47 11.42
N TRP A 150 -27.52 61.70 11.75
CA TRP A 150 -28.71 61.58 10.90
C TRP A 150 -29.62 62.82 10.99
N SER A 151 -30.00 63.35 9.82
CA SER A 151 -30.93 64.48 9.73
C SER A 151 -32.38 64.00 9.96
N ARG A 152 -33.24 64.83 10.59
CA ARG A 152 -34.63 64.46 10.86
C ARG A 152 -35.46 64.11 9.62
N SER A 153 -35.11 64.65 8.46
CA SER A 153 -35.80 64.36 7.19
C SER A 153 -35.41 63.01 6.59
N GLN A 154 -34.20 62.50 6.87
CA GLN A 154 -33.67 61.24 6.31
C GLN A 154 -33.60 60.11 7.35
N LEU A 155 -33.96 60.38 8.60
CA LEU A 155 -33.86 59.43 9.71
C LEU A 155 -34.55 58.10 9.41
N ARG A 156 -35.72 58.13 8.79
CA ARG A 156 -36.50 56.93 8.46
C ARG A 156 -35.79 56.04 7.43
N ASP A 157 -35.18 56.66 6.43
CA ASP A 157 -34.49 55.95 5.35
C ASP A 157 -33.15 55.39 5.85
N GLU A 158 -32.41 56.15 6.67
CA GLU A 158 -31.17 55.69 7.30
C GLU A 158 -31.41 54.58 8.33
N LEU A 159 -32.50 54.63 9.10
CA LEU A 159 -32.91 53.53 9.99
C LEU A 159 -33.19 52.25 9.21
N LEU A 160 -33.96 52.35 8.11
CA LEU A 160 -34.26 51.19 7.27
C LEU A 160 -32.98 50.59 6.66
N LYS A 161 -32.05 51.44 6.24
CA LYS A 161 -30.75 51.03 5.72
C LYS A 161 -29.88 50.37 6.81
N ALA A 162 -29.90 50.91 8.02
CA ALA A 162 -29.19 50.34 9.17
C ALA A 162 -29.72 48.95 9.54
N THR A 163 -31.05 48.79 9.60
CA THR A 163 -31.68 47.50 9.91
C THR A 163 -31.44 46.50 8.79
N SER A 164 -31.50 46.91 7.52
CA SER A 164 -31.17 46.04 6.39
C SER A 164 -29.70 45.61 6.43
N ALA A 165 -28.76 46.50 6.75
CA ALA A 165 -27.35 46.15 6.87
C ALA A 165 -27.08 45.17 8.03
N LEU A 166 -27.88 45.24 9.11
CA LEU A 166 -27.82 44.30 10.22
C LEU A 166 -28.38 42.93 9.83
N GLU A 167 -29.53 42.89 9.16
CA GLU A 167 -30.13 41.64 8.65
C GLU A 167 -29.21 40.94 7.64
N ASP A 168 -28.58 41.69 6.74
CA ASP A 168 -27.60 41.15 5.79
C ASP A 168 -26.38 40.53 6.50
N ALA A 169 -25.91 41.17 7.58
CA ALA A 169 -24.79 40.67 8.37
C ALA A 169 -25.14 39.39 9.15
N GLU A 170 -26.36 39.29 9.71
CA GLU A 170 -26.86 38.10 10.39
C GLU A 170 -26.99 36.92 9.41
N GLN A 171 -27.56 37.16 8.23
CA GLN A 171 -27.70 36.13 7.19
C GLN A 171 -26.33 35.59 6.73
N ASP A 172 -25.36 36.47 6.50
CA ASP A 172 -23.99 36.08 6.11
C ASP A 172 -23.29 35.30 7.24
N HIS A 173 -23.52 35.66 8.50
CA HIS A 173 -23.00 34.94 9.66
C HIS A 173 -23.53 33.52 9.71
N ASP A 174 -24.85 33.34 9.63
CA ASP A 174 -25.48 32.02 9.69
C ASP A 174 -25.03 31.15 8.52
N GLU A 175 -24.91 31.74 7.32
CA GLU A 175 -24.40 31.04 6.15
C GLU A 175 -22.94 30.57 6.36
N VAL A 176 -22.06 31.44 6.85
CA VAL A 176 -20.66 31.09 7.12
C VAL A 176 -20.55 30.01 8.20
N ILE A 177 -21.32 30.10 9.28
CA ILE A 177 -21.33 29.09 10.34
C ILE A 177 -21.82 27.74 9.81
N ALA A 178 -22.88 27.74 8.99
CA ALA A 178 -23.35 26.53 8.34
C ALA A 178 -22.27 25.92 7.43
N ARG A 179 -21.64 26.74 6.58
CA ARG A 179 -20.54 26.30 5.69
C ARG A 179 -19.34 25.75 6.47
N LEU A 180 -18.99 26.35 7.61
CA LEU A 180 -17.92 25.87 8.50
C LEU A 180 -18.27 24.53 9.16
N ALA A 181 -19.52 24.35 9.58
CA ALA A 181 -20.00 23.10 10.15
C ALA A 181 -19.94 21.93 9.14
N LEU A 182 -20.31 22.18 7.88
CA LEU A 182 -20.20 21.20 6.79
C LEU A 182 -18.74 20.94 6.36
N GLY A 183 -17.87 21.93 6.52
CA GLY A 183 -16.47 21.86 6.09
C GLY A 183 -15.58 20.98 6.96
N LYS A 184 -16.00 20.62 8.19
CA LYS A 184 -15.20 19.80 9.10
C LYS A 184 -15.12 18.36 8.55
N PRO A 185 -13.93 17.86 8.16
CA PRO A 185 -13.81 16.47 7.80
C PRO A 185 -14.11 15.67 9.06
N GLU A 186 -15.16 14.85 9.04
CA GLU A 186 -15.33 13.86 10.09
C GLU A 186 -14.10 12.95 10.03
N ASP A 187 -13.25 13.01 11.05
CA ASP A 187 -12.15 12.09 11.28
C ASP A 187 -12.72 10.70 11.61
N LYS A 188 -13.44 10.09 10.67
CA LYS A 188 -13.86 8.69 10.69
C LYS A 188 -12.79 7.86 10.03
N SER A 189 -11.67 7.73 10.73
CA SER A 189 -10.71 6.66 10.46
C SER A 189 -11.23 5.35 11.05
N ALA A 190 -11.84 4.54 10.18
CA ALA A 190 -11.94 3.08 10.23
C ALA A 190 -12.64 2.38 11.42
N THR A 191 -13.89 1.96 11.20
CA THR A 191 -14.29 0.54 11.29
C THR A 191 -15.48 0.34 10.35
N GLY A 192 -15.40 -0.68 9.51
CA GLY A 192 -16.27 -0.88 8.36
C GLY A 192 -17.72 -1.19 8.72
N THR A 193 -18.63 -0.83 7.81
CA THR A 193 -19.54 -1.72 7.09
C THR A 193 -20.43 -0.84 6.22
N ALA A 194 -20.56 -1.21 4.95
CA ALA A 194 -21.43 -0.53 4.00
C ALA A 194 -22.88 -0.53 4.50
N SER A 195 -23.54 0.63 4.49
CA SER A 195 -24.98 0.75 4.33
C SER A 195 -25.31 2.20 3.95
N SER A 196 -25.71 2.36 2.70
CA SER A 196 -26.21 3.59 2.10
C SER A 196 -27.54 4.02 2.75
N SER A 197 -27.55 5.18 3.40
CA SER A 197 -28.74 6.02 3.54
C SER A 197 -28.34 7.48 3.81
N PRO A 198 -28.83 8.45 3.03
CA PRO A 198 -28.43 9.86 3.12
C PRO A 198 -29.08 10.63 4.28
N LEU A 199 -29.57 9.93 5.30
CA LEU A 199 -30.21 10.52 6.48
C LEU A 199 -29.50 10.17 7.80
N ALA A 200 -28.22 9.80 7.71
CA ALA A 200 -27.39 9.33 8.82
C ALA A 200 -26.21 10.29 9.10
N ASN A 201 -26.49 11.59 9.25
CA ASN A 201 -25.51 12.53 9.79
C ASN A 201 -25.54 12.48 11.32
N GLY A 202 -24.95 11.44 11.92
CA GLY A 202 -24.23 11.39 13.23
C GLY A 202 -24.84 11.94 14.54
N SER A 203 -25.90 12.73 14.51
CA SER A 203 -26.45 13.44 15.66
C SER A 203 -27.56 12.64 16.35
N PHE A 204 -28.42 11.96 15.58
CA PHE A 204 -29.50 11.16 16.15
C PHE A 204 -29.00 9.90 16.88
N GLU A 205 -28.05 9.17 16.30
CA GLU A 205 -27.51 7.94 16.91
C GLU A 205 -26.71 8.24 18.19
N ALA A 206 -25.93 9.34 18.20
CA ALA A 206 -25.23 9.80 19.39
C ALA A 206 -26.20 10.23 20.50
N TRP A 207 -27.27 10.96 20.15
CA TRP A 207 -28.30 11.38 21.11
C TRP A 207 -29.16 10.20 21.61
N LEU A 208 -29.43 9.21 20.76
CA LEU A 208 -30.20 8.01 21.13
C LEU A 208 -29.40 7.08 22.04
N LYS A 209 -28.09 6.94 21.81
CA LYS A 209 -27.17 6.20 22.68
C LYS A 209 -26.96 6.89 24.02
N ALA A 210 -26.87 8.22 24.03
CA ALA A 210 -26.84 9.02 25.26
C ALA A 210 -28.15 8.90 26.05
N GLY A 211 -29.30 8.89 25.37
CA GLY A 211 -30.60 8.62 26.01
C GLY A 211 -30.69 7.22 26.61
N PHE A 212 -30.22 6.19 25.90
CA PHE A 212 -30.24 4.80 26.38
C PHE A 212 -29.32 4.57 27.60
N ALA A 213 -28.16 5.26 27.65
CA ALA A 213 -27.27 5.20 28.81
C ALA A 213 -27.93 5.72 30.10
N PHE A 214 -28.84 6.69 29.99
CA PHE A 214 -29.56 7.25 31.14
C PHE A 214 -30.84 6.48 31.50
N THR A 215 -31.55 5.91 30.53
CA THR A 215 -32.81 5.17 30.77
C THR A 215 -32.60 3.71 31.14
N LEU A 216 -31.47 3.09 30.77
CA LEU A 216 -31.14 1.70 31.11
C LEU A 216 -31.06 1.44 32.63
N PRO A 217 -30.34 2.23 33.46
CA PRO A 217 -30.34 2.00 34.90
C PRO A 217 -31.74 2.14 35.53
N LEU A 218 -32.61 3.01 34.97
CA LEU A 218 -33.99 3.17 35.42
C LEU A 218 -34.85 1.93 35.08
N ILE A 219 -34.73 1.41 33.86
CA ILE A 219 -35.47 0.22 33.41
C ILE A 219 -35.03 -1.02 34.19
N VAL A 220 -33.73 -1.18 34.44
CA VAL A 220 -33.20 -2.27 35.25
C VAL A 220 -33.70 -2.16 36.69
N ALA A 221 -33.69 -0.96 37.29
CA ALA A 221 -34.23 -0.75 38.63
C ALA A 221 -35.74 -1.06 38.71
N ALA A 222 -36.52 -0.67 37.69
CA ALA A 222 -37.94 -0.98 37.62
C ALA A 222 -38.21 -2.48 37.50
N LEU A 223 -37.44 -3.20 36.67
CA LEU A 223 -37.53 -4.66 36.58
C LEU A 223 -37.15 -5.35 37.89
N VAL A 224 -36.07 -4.91 38.55
CA VAL A 224 -35.68 -5.44 39.86
C VAL A 224 -36.78 -5.20 40.89
N TYR A 225 -37.40 -4.02 40.91
CA TYR A 225 -38.52 -3.72 41.81
C TYR A 225 -39.72 -4.66 41.56
N VAL A 226 -40.12 -4.88 40.30
CA VAL A 226 -41.19 -5.81 39.95
C VAL A 226 -40.84 -7.24 40.35
N VAL A 227 -39.60 -7.66 40.14
CA VAL A 227 -39.12 -8.99 40.54
C VAL A 227 -39.16 -9.15 42.06
N ILE A 228 -38.75 -8.13 42.83
CA ILE A 228 -38.83 -8.15 44.30
C ILE A 228 -40.28 -8.23 44.77
N THR A 229 -41.20 -7.42 44.23
CA THR A 229 -42.60 -7.45 44.66
C THR A 229 -43.34 -8.73 44.23
N THR A 230 -42.95 -9.33 43.11
CA THR A 230 -43.53 -10.61 42.63
C THR A 230 -42.90 -11.84 43.27
N LEU A 231 -41.67 -11.75 43.80
CA LEU A 231 -41.01 -12.81 44.60
C LEU A 231 -41.29 -12.70 46.10
N LEU A 232 -41.80 -11.56 46.57
CA LEU A 232 -42.28 -11.35 47.93
C LEU A 232 -43.83 -11.29 48.06
N PRO A 233 -44.63 -12.16 47.43
CA PRO A 233 -46.06 -12.24 47.69
C PRO A 233 -46.27 -13.12 48.93
N GLY A 234 -45.83 -12.65 50.10
CA GLY A 234 -45.81 -13.49 51.29
C GLY A 234 -45.16 -12.86 52.52
N ALA A 235 -45.64 -11.69 52.92
CA ALA A 235 -45.66 -11.25 54.31
C ALA A 235 -46.93 -10.42 54.53
#